data_AF-P25722-F1
#
_entry.id   AF-P25722-F1
#
_cell.length_a   1.000
_cell.length_b   1.000
_cell.length_c   1.000
_cell.angle_alpha   90.00
_cell.angle_beta   90.00
_cell.angle_gamma   90.00
#
_symmetry.space_group_name_H-M   'P 1'
#
loop_
_entity.id
_entity.type
_entity.pdbx_description
1 polymer ?
#
loop_
_entity_poly.entity_id
_entity_poly.type
_entity_poly.pdbx_seq_one_letter_code
_entity_poly.pdbx_strand_id
1 'polypeptide(L)'
;MFRKLLKMWILLRPTHWLILIALCAVTCAGYWLLWSEIRLEHAFKPLSKLGDSLSPDQHASSTTDDFDFEEHLVVLYNRVPKTGSTSFVNIAYDLCKPNKFHVLHINVTANMHVLSLPNQIQFVRNVSRWHEMKPALYHGHMAFLDFSKFQIAHKPIYINLVRKPLDRLVSYYYFLRFGDNYRPNLVRKKAGNKITFDECVVQKQPDCDPKNMWLQIPFFCGHAAECWEPGSSWALDQAKRNLVNEYFLVGVTEQMYEFVDLLERSLPRIFHGFREHYHNSNKSHLRVTSSKLPPSESTIKSIQKTKIWQMENDLYDFALAQFEFNKKKLMQPDNKHVQKFMYEKIRPK
;
A
#
# COMPACT_ATOMS: atom_id res chain seq x y z
N MET A 1 -51.92 28.66 10.09
CA MET A 1 -51.36 28.64 8.72
C MET A 1 -51.16 27.21 8.20
N PHE A 2 -50.51 26.31 8.96
CA PHE A 2 -50.24 24.90 8.57
C PHE A 2 -51.45 24.07 8.10
N ARG A 3 -52.63 24.19 8.75
CA ARG A 3 -53.83 23.43 8.34
C ARG A 3 -54.40 23.83 6.96
N LYS A 4 -54.18 25.08 6.51
CA LYS A 4 -54.61 25.51 5.15
C LYS A 4 -53.70 24.94 4.06
N LEU A 5 -52.40 24.84 4.33
CA LEU A 5 -51.41 24.23 3.43
C LEU A 5 -51.68 22.72 3.23
N LEU A 6 -52.01 21.99 4.30
CA LEU A 6 -52.28 20.56 4.22
C LEU A 6 -53.53 20.24 3.37
N LYS A 7 -54.58 21.10 3.44
CA LYS A 7 -55.79 20.93 2.61
C LYS A 7 -55.53 21.21 1.12
N MET A 8 -54.62 22.13 0.79
CA MET A 8 -54.20 22.35 -0.61
C MET A 8 -53.45 21.14 -1.18
N TRP A 9 -52.68 20.43 -0.35
CA TRP A 9 -51.91 19.26 -0.80
C TRP A 9 -52.79 18.05 -1.15
N ILE A 10 -53.96 17.91 -0.51
CA ILE A 10 -54.90 16.81 -0.75
C ILE A 10 -55.70 17.00 -2.07
N LEU A 11 -55.78 18.23 -2.60
CA LEU A 11 -56.51 18.53 -3.85
C LEU A 11 -55.65 18.45 -5.12
N LEU A 12 -54.37 18.08 -5.01
CA LEU A 12 -53.48 17.94 -6.17
C LEU A 12 -53.78 16.63 -6.90
N ARG A 13 -54.37 16.74 -8.11
CA ARG A 13 -54.53 15.61 -9.04
C ARG A 13 -53.17 14.92 -9.30
N PRO A 14 -53.13 13.61 -9.61
CA PRO A 14 -51.88 12.86 -9.82
C PRO A 14 -50.88 13.51 -10.78
N THR A 15 -51.38 14.23 -11.80
CA THR A 15 -50.57 15.00 -12.75
C THR A 15 -49.72 16.09 -12.08
N HIS A 16 -50.20 16.72 -11.01
CA HIS A 16 -49.45 17.73 -10.28
C HIS A 16 -48.29 17.14 -9.48
N TRP A 17 -48.43 15.90 -8.98
CA TRP A 17 -47.33 15.19 -8.31
C TRP A 17 -46.20 14.86 -9.29
N LEU A 18 -46.52 14.44 -10.52
CA LEU A 18 -45.54 14.22 -11.56
C LEU A 18 -44.78 15.51 -11.91
N ILE A 19 -45.49 16.63 -12.03
CA ILE A 19 -44.87 17.94 -12.28
C ILE A 19 -43.94 18.34 -11.12
N LEU A 20 -44.36 18.15 -9.86
CA LEU A 20 -43.53 18.45 -8.69
C LEU A 20 -42.26 17.59 -8.64
N ILE A 21 -42.36 16.29 -8.93
CA ILE A 21 -41.20 15.38 -8.99
C ILE A 21 -40.26 15.81 -10.11
N ALA A 22 -40.79 16.15 -11.29
CA ALA A 22 -39.97 16.63 -12.41
C ALA A 22 -39.25 17.94 -12.07
N LEU A 23 -39.94 18.91 -11.46
CA LEU A 23 -39.33 20.16 -10.99
C LEU A 23 -38.23 19.92 -9.93
N CYS A 24 -38.47 18.98 -9.01
CA CYS A 24 -37.49 18.59 -8.01
C CYS A 24 -36.26 17.93 -8.65
N ALA A 25 -36.46 17.07 -9.66
CA ALA A 25 -35.35 16.45 -10.40
C ALA A 25 -34.53 17.48 -11.19
N VAL A 26 -35.19 18.44 -11.86
CA VAL A 26 -34.53 19.51 -12.61
C VAL A 26 -33.76 20.44 -11.68
N THR A 27 -34.33 20.81 -10.54
CA THR A 27 -33.62 21.65 -9.53
C THR A 27 -32.43 20.90 -8.94
N CYS A 28 -32.57 19.63 -8.58
CA CYS A 28 -31.45 18.79 -8.13
C CYS A 28 -30.34 18.68 -9.19
N ALA A 29 -30.70 18.46 -10.47
CA ALA A 29 -29.74 18.42 -11.57
C ALA A 29 -29.05 19.78 -11.77
N GLY A 30 -29.79 20.89 -11.67
CA GLY A 30 -29.26 22.25 -11.73
C GLY A 30 -28.28 22.54 -10.58
N TYR A 31 -28.63 22.17 -9.34
CA TYR A 31 -27.74 22.28 -8.19
C TYR A 31 -26.49 21.41 -8.37
N TRP A 32 -26.62 20.21 -8.95
CA TRP A 32 -25.48 19.32 -9.18
C TRP A 32 -24.53 19.88 -10.25
N LEU A 33 -25.07 20.46 -11.33
CA LEU A 33 -24.29 21.14 -12.36
C LEU A 33 -23.59 22.38 -11.81
N LEU A 34 -24.31 23.26 -11.11
CA LEU A 34 -23.75 24.47 -10.50
C LEU A 34 -22.66 24.10 -9.47
N TRP A 35 -22.89 23.08 -8.65
CA TRP A 35 -21.90 22.58 -7.70
C TRP A 35 -20.68 21.99 -8.40
N SER A 36 -20.86 21.32 -9.54
CA SER A 36 -19.76 20.78 -10.35
C SER A 36 -18.90 21.87 -11.00
N GLU A 37 -19.51 22.95 -11.48
CA GLU A 37 -18.81 24.13 -12.04
C GLU A 37 -18.04 24.88 -10.95
N ILE A 38 -18.67 25.14 -9.80
CA ILE A 38 -18.01 25.76 -8.65
C ILE A 38 -16.81 24.91 -8.18
N ARG A 39 -16.93 23.58 -8.21
CA ARG A 39 -15.83 22.67 -7.84
C ARG A 39 -14.69 22.72 -8.87
N LEU A 40 -15.00 22.88 -10.15
CA LEU A 40 -14.01 23.08 -11.20
C LEU A 40 -13.28 24.41 -11.01
N GLU A 41 -14.00 25.52 -10.83
CA GLU A 41 -13.39 26.85 -10.62
C GLU A 41 -12.49 26.89 -9.39
N HIS A 42 -12.90 26.29 -8.26
CA HIS A 42 -12.04 26.22 -7.07
C HIS A 42 -10.81 25.31 -7.29
N ALA A 43 -10.89 24.31 -8.16
CA ALA A 43 -9.72 23.52 -8.56
C ALA A 43 -8.79 24.30 -9.51
N PHE A 44 -9.30 25.28 -10.27
CA PHE A 44 -8.52 26.10 -11.21
C PHE A 44 -8.00 27.44 -10.63
N LYS A 45 -8.61 28.00 -9.59
CA LYS A 45 -8.09 29.21 -8.91
C LYS A 45 -6.64 29.09 -8.41
N PRO A 46 -6.16 27.92 -7.94
CA PRO A 46 -4.75 27.71 -7.66
C PRO A 46 -3.87 27.75 -8.92
N LEU A 47 -4.40 27.42 -10.11
CA LEU A 47 -3.67 27.43 -11.37
C LEU A 47 -3.56 28.85 -11.98
N SER A 48 -4.62 29.67 -11.92
CA SER A 48 -4.57 31.01 -12.54
C SER A 48 -3.62 31.96 -11.82
N LYS A 49 -3.48 31.84 -10.49
CA LYS A 49 -2.49 32.60 -9.72
C LYS A 49 -1.04 32.27 -10.07
N LEU A 50 -0.78 31.16 -10.76
CA LEU A 50 0.55 30.80 -11.25
C LEU A 50 0.85 31.41 -12.63
N GLY A 51 -0.17 31.84 -13.38
CA GLY A 51 -0.03 32.39 -14.74
C GLY A 51 0.28 33.89 -14.79
N ASP A 52 -0.17 34.67 -13.81
CA ASP A 52 -0.06 36.15 -13.85
C ASP A 52 1.24 36.71 -13.23
N SER A 53 2.15 35.87 -12.76
CA SER A 53 3.45 36.29 -12.21
C SER A 53 4.62 36.07 -13.18
N LEU A 54 4.38 36.19 -14.48
CA LEU A 54 5.41 36.17 -15.53
C LEU A 54 5.76 37.59 -15.97
N SER A 55 6.53 38.30 -15.16
CA SER A 55 7.29 39.46 -15.63
C SER A 55 8.53 38.97 -16.40
N PRO A 56 8.72 39.38 -17.66
CA PRO A 56 9.83 38.90 -18.48
C PRO A 56 11.04 39.78 -18.21
N ASP A 57 11.79 39.52 -17.14
CA ASP A 57 13.14 40.07 -16.94
C ASP A 57 13.87 39.33 -15.82
N GLN A 58 14.03 38.02 -15.96
CA GLN A 58 15.15 37.31 -15.33
C GLN A 58 15.67 36.28 -16.32
N HIS A 59 16.81 36.59 -16.92
CA HIS A 59 17.73 35.61 -17.47
C HIS A 59 18.16 34.67 -16.33
N ALA A 60 17.27 33.76 -15.93
CA ALA A 60 17.62 32.61 -15.13
C ALA A 60 18.52 31.75 -16.03
N SER A 61 19.82 31.86 -15.77
CA SER A 61 20.79 30.84 -16.11
C SER A 61 20.14 29.49 -15.80
N SER A 62 19.77 28.74 -16.85
CA SER A 62 19.31 27.37 -16.70
C SER A 62 20.52 26.55 -16.27
N THR A 63 20.76 26.50 -14.97
CA THR A 63 21.74 25.64 -14.35
C THR A 63 21.40 24.20 -14.72
N THR A 64 22.34 23.56 -15.40
CA THR A 64 22.36 22.16 -15.81
C THR A 64 21.86 21.22 -14.71
N ASP A 65 20.73 20.55 -14.99
CA ASP A 65 20.15 19.36 -14.33
C ASP A 65 20.65 19.03 -12.90
N ASP A 66 20.37 19.92 -11.94
CA ASP A 66 20.55 19.65 -10.51
C ASP A 66 19.33 18.88 -9.96
N PHE A 67 19.04 17.71 -10.56
CA PHE A 67 17.98 16.87 -10.05
C PHE A 67 18.45 16.21 -8.74
N ASP A 68 17.99 16.78 -7.63
CA ASP A 68 18.23 16.20 -6.31
C ASP A 68 17.36 14.94 -6.14
N PHE A 69 17.99 13.78 -6.35
CA PHE A 69 17.35 12.47 -6.17
C PHE A 69 16.87 12.23 -4.74
N GLU A 70 17.54 12.79 -3.74
CA GLU A 70 17.22 12.58 -2.33
C GLU A 70 16.03 13.43 -1.90
N GLU A 71 15.94 14.68 -2.35
CA GLU A 71 14.77 15.53 -2.05
C GLU A 71 13.54 15.15 -2.89
N HIS A 72 13.73 14.51 -4.05
CA HIS A 72 12.64 13.97 -4.86
C HIS A 72 12.31 12.49 -4.56
N LEU A 73 12.95 11.89 -3.56
CA LEU A 73 12.81 10.48 -3.24
C LEU A 73 11.38 10.12 -2.82
N VAL A 74 10.79 9.14 -3.51
CA VAL A 74 9.51 8.55 -3.13
C VAL A 74 9.68 7.06 -2.95
N VAL A 75 9.43 6.58 -1.73
CA VAL A 75 9.34 5.15 -1.42
C VAL A 75 7.87 4.75 -1.34
N LEU A 76 7.48 3.68 -2.04
CA LEU A 76 6.14 3.14 -2.01
C LEU A 76 6.14 1.72 -1.42
N TYR A 77 5.54 1.60 -0.23
CA TYR A 77 5.33 0.34 0.44
C TYR A 77 3.88 -0.15 0.25
N ASN A 78 3.63 -0.95 -0.78
CA ASN A 78 2.31 -1.54 -1.05
C ASN A 78 2.10 -2.79 -0.17
N ARG A 79 1.76 -2.53 1.09
CA ARG A 79 1.79 -3.48 2.19
C ARG A 79 0.87 -4.68 1.98
N VAL A 80 1.45 -5.87 1.91
CA VAL A 80 0.69 -7.12 2.11
C VAL A 80 0.12 -7.15 3.54
N PRO A 81 -1.17 -7.48 3.74
CA PRO A 81 -1.73 -7.65 5.07
C PRO A 81 -1.01 -8.76 5.88
N LYS A 82 -0.82 -8.51 7.18
CA LYS A 82 -0.31 -9.50 8.16
C LYS A 82 1.15 -9.96 7.98
N THR A 83 1.99 -9.10 7.39
CA THR A 83 3.44 -9.29 7.21
C THR A 83 4.31 -8.37 8.09
N GLY A 84 3.81 -7.95 9.26
CA GLY A 84 4.54 -7.04 10.17
C GLY A 84 4.50 -5.56 9.78
N SER A 85 3.69 -5.21 8.77
CA SER A 85 3.68 -3.88 8.15
C SER A 85 3.24 -2.72 9.04
N THR A 86 2.45 -2.94 10.09
CA THR A 86 2.13 -1.89 11.08
C THR A 86 3.36 -1.56 11.93
N SER A 87 4.09 -2.57 12.38
CA SER A 87 5.30 -2.39 13.18
C SER A 87 6.36 -1.60 12.42
N PHE A 88 6.60 -1.96 11.16
CA PHE A 88 7.55 -1.25 10.29
C PHE A 88 7.15 0.21 10.07
N VAL A 89 5.88 0.47 9.71
CA VAL A 89 5.42 1.84 9.41
C VAL A 89 5.41 2.74 10.66
N ASN A 90 5.19 2.19 11.85
CA ASN A 90 5.25 2.99 13.08
C ASN A 90 6.64 3.62 13.28
N ILE A 91 7.72 2.92 12.95
CA ILE A 91 9.09 3.47 12.95
C ILE A 91 9.17 4.69 12.03
N ALA A 92 8.57 4.59 10.83
CA ALA A 92 8.56 5.70 9.88
C ALA A 92 7.77 6.90 10.42
N TYR A 93 6.64 6.69 11.09
CA TYR A 93 5.90 7.78 11.74
C TYR A 93 6.68 8.43 12.89
N ASP A 94 7.45 7.65 13.65
CA ASP A 94 8.25 8.16 14.76
C ASP A 94 9.45 8.99 14.25
N LEU A 95 10.05 8.60 13.12
CA LEU A 95 11.27 9.21 12.58
C LEU A 95 11.05 10.22 11.43
N CYS A 96 9.83 10.39 10.93
CA CYS A 96 9.57 11.28 9.79
C CYS A 96 9.89 12.76 10.06
N LYS A 97 9.60 13.24 11.27
CA LYS A 97 9.90 14.61 11.70
C LYS A 97 11.41 14.88 11.79
N PRO A 98 12.20 14.12 12.58
CA PRO A 98 13.64 14.37 12.67
C PRO A 98 14.35 14.16 11.33
N ASN A 99 13.92 13.19 10.51
CA ASN A 99 14.50 12.93 9.19
C ASN A 99 13.92 13.80 8.07
N LYS A 100 12.98 14.72 8.37
CA LYS A 100 12.39 15.68 7.40
C LYS A 100 11.87 15.00 6.13
N PHE A 101 11.00 14.00 6.29
CA PHE A 101 10.26 13.37 5.19
C PHE A 101 8.79 13.18 5.57
N HIS A 102 7.91 12.90 4.62
CA HIS A 102 6.48 12.70 4.86
C HIS A 102 6.09 11.22 4.83
N VAL A 103 5.17 10.81 5.71
CA VAL A 103 4.56 9.47 5.67
C VAL A 103 3.09 9.59 5.28
N LEU A 104 2.70 8.99 4.17
CA LEU A 104 1.36 9.10 3.60
C LEU A 104 0.66 7.75 3.58
N HIS A 105 -0.43 7.65 4.34
CA HIS A 105 -1.28 6.45 4.35
C HIS A 105 -2.29 6.46 3.20
N ILE A 106 -2.19 5.49 2.31
CA ILE A 106 -3.15 5.29 1.22
C ILE A 106 -4.31 4.45 1.75
N ASN A 107 -5.46 5.09 1.93
CA ASN A 107 -6.72 4.44 2.25
C ASN A 107 -7.49 4.12 0.97
N VAL A 108 -7.79 2.83 0.74
CA VAL A 108 -8.56 2.39 -0.43
C VAL A 108 -9.92 1.88 0.01
N THR A 109 -10.98 2.37 -0.63
CA THR A 109 -12.37 2.06 -0.30
C THR A 109 -12.60 0.56 -0.18
N ALA A 110 -13.27 0.16 0.90
CA ALA A 110 -13.66 -1.23 1.18
C ALA A 110 -12.49 -2.25 1.15
N ASN A 111 -11.24 -1.81 1.31
CA ASN A 111 -10.05 -2.63 1.13
C ASN A 111 -9.96 -3.28 -0.27
N MET A 112 -10.51 -2.62 -1.30
CA MET A 112 -10.35 -3.06 -2.69
C MET A 112 -8.90 -2.84 -3.11
N HIS A 113 -8.11 -3.90 -3.16
CA HIS A 113 -6.68 -3.80 -3.47
C HIS A 113 -6.37 -3.42 -4.92
N VAL A 114 -7.36 -3.49 -5.82
CA VAL A 114 -7.26 -3.16 -7.24
C VAL A 114 -7.92 -1.81 -7.49
N LEU A 115 -7.14 -0.82 -7.92
CA LEU A 115 -7.64 0.47 -8.36
C LEU A 115 -8.25 0.37 -9.76
N SER A 116 -9.32 1.12 -10.04
CA SER A 116 -9.84 1.30 -11.40
C SER A 116 -8.85 2.09 -12.27
N LEU A 117 -8.94 2.00 -13.61
CA LEU A 117 -8.05 2.76 -14.51
C LEU A 117 -8.02 4.28 -14.23
N PRO A 118 -9.16 4.97 -14.01
CA PRO A 118 -9.16 6.38 -13.61
C PRO A 118 -8.43 6.63 -12.28
N ASN A 119 -8.60 5.75 -11.29
CA ASN A 119 -7.93 5.89 -9.99
C ASN A 119 -6.43 5.56 -10.10
N GLN A 120 -6.04 4.61 -10.94
CA GLN A 120 -4.63 4.29 -11.22
C GLN A 120 -3.91 5.52 -11.80
N ILE A 121 -4.44 6.11 -12.87
CA ILE A 121 -3.80 7.28 -13.51
C ILE A 121 -3.83 8.52 -12.60
N GLN A 122 -4.90 8.73 -11.84
CA GLN A 122 -4.96 9.81 -10.85
C GLN A 122 -3.91 9.61 -9.75
N PHE A 123 -3.80 8.39 -9.22
CA PHE A 123 -2.84 8.07 -8.16
C PHE A 123 -1.40 8.30 -8.61
N VAL A 124 -0.97 7.72 -9.74
CA VAL A 124 0.41 7.88 -10.22
C VAL A 124 0.74 9.34 -10.50
N ARG A 125 -0.19 10.13 -11.07
CA ARG A 125 0.01 11.56 -11.31
C ARG A 125 0.10 12.36 -10.01
N ASN A 126 -0.74 12.06 -9.03
CA ASN A 126 -0.70 12.73 -7.73
C ASN A 126 0.62 12.45 -7.00
N VAL A 127 1.05 11.20 -6.92
CA VAL A 127 2.35 10.83 -6.30
C VAL A 127 3.52 11.50 -7.04
N SER A 128 3.46 11.56 -8.37
CA SER A 128 4.55 12.13 -9.18
C SER A 128 4.65 13.64 -9.07
N ARG A 129 3.52 14.35 -8.97
CA ARG A 129 3.45 15.83 -9.04
C ARG A 129 3.43 16.53 -7.69
N TRP A 130 3.17 15.82 -6.59
CA TRP A 130 3.04 16.42 -5.26
C TRP A 130 4.43 16.65 -4.64
N HIS A 131 5.16 17.64 -5.15
CA HIS A 131 6.55 17.92 -4.76
C HIS A 131 6.67 18.36 -3.30
N GLU A 132 5.68 19.04 -2.75
CA GLU A 132 5.68 19.53 -1.36
C GLU A 132 5.69 18.41 -0.31
N MET A 133 5.27 17.20 -0.70
CA MET A 133 5.32 16.03 0.18
C MET A 133 6.65 15.28 0.08
N LYS A 134 7.53 15.61 -0.89
CA LYS A 134 8.78 14.87 -1.08
C LYS A 134 9.87 15.40 -0.13
N PRO A 135 10.77 14.53 0.35
CA PRO A 135 10.75 13.08 0.17
C PRO A 135 9.65 12.40 0.97
N ALA A 136 9.15 11.27 0.47
CA ALA A 136 7.94 10.64 0.99
C ALA A 136 8.02 9.12 1.07
N LEU A 137 7.43 8.56 2.13
CA LEU A 137 7.07 7.16 2.23
C LEU A 137 5.55 7.02 2.13
N TYR A 138 5.08 6.51 0.99
CA TYR A 138 3.69 6.13 0.79
C TYR A 138 3.48 4.69 1.23
N HIS A 139 2.39 4.40 1.94
CA HIS A 139 2.08 3.04 2.33
C HIS A 139 0.58 2.75 2.36
N GLY A 140 0.18 1.55 1.92
CA GLY A 140 -1.23 1.19 1.83
C GLY A 140 -1.45 -0.24 1.37
N HIS A 141 -2.69 -0.73 1.49
CA HIS A 141 -3.05 -2.09 1.05
C HIS A 141 -3.57 -2.07 -0.39
N MET A 142 -2.66 -2.00 -1.35
CA MET A 142 -2.97 -2.01 -2.78
C MET A 142 -1.99 -2.92 -3.55
N ALA A 143 -2.40 -3.37 -4.73
CA ALA A 143 -1.53 -4.12 -5.62
C ALA A 143 -0.40 -3.26 -6.18
N PHE A 144 0.66 -3.90 -6.67
CA PHE A 144 1.70 -3.26 -7.45
C PHE A 144 1.10 -2.48 -8.62
N LEU A 145 1.61 -1.27 -8.85
CA LEU A 145 1.14 -0.38 -9.90
C LEU A 145 2.34 0.13 -10.68
N ASP A 146 2.45 -0.26 -11.95
CA ASP A 146 3.53 0.20 -12.80
C ASP A 146 3.29 1.66 -13.23
N PHE A 147 4.14 2.57 -12.75
CA PHE A 147 4.11 3.99 -13.10
C PHE A 147 4.46 4.23 -14.58
N SER A 148 5.33 3.40 -15.18
CA SER A 148 5.71 3.56 -16.59
C SER A 148 4.58 3.29 -17.57
N LYS A 149 3.65 2.40 -17.22
CA LYS A 149 2.39 2.18 -17.95
C LYS A 149 1.61 3.50 -18.18
N PHE A 150 1.78 4.50 -17.32
CA PHE A 150 1.09 5.79 -17.39
C PHE A 150 1.99 6.95 -17.81
N GLN A 151 3.09 6.65 -18.52
CA GLN A 151 4.05 7.65 -19.01
C GLN A 151 4.69 8.50 -17.91
N ILE A 152 4.84 7.94 -16.70
CA ILE A 152 5.62 8.57 -15.64
C ILE A 152 7.05 8.02 -15.70
N ALA A 153 8.02 8.89 -15.99
CA ALA A 153 9.44 8.52 -16.06
C ALA A 153 10.05 8.27 -14.67
N HIS A 154 9.78 9.16 -13.71
CA HIS A 154 10.27 9.04 -12.34
C HIS A 154 9.37 8.09 -11.53
N LYS A 155 9.73 6.81 -11.48
CA LYS A 155 9.03 5.79 -10.69
C LYS A 155 9.41 5.90 -9.20
N PRO A 156 8.49 5.61 -8.27
CA PRO A 156 8.86 5.45 -6.86
C PRO A 156 9.68 4.18 -6.65
N ILE A 157 10.47 4.17 -5.59
CA ILE A 157 11.18 2.99 -5.09
C ILE A 157 10.18 2.09 -4.36
N TYR A 158 9.90 0.91 -4.91
CA TYR A 158 9.04 -0.05 -4.25
C TYR A 158 9.80 -0.88 -3.21
N ILE A 159 9.22 -1.03 -2.03
CA ILE A 159 9.70 -1.96 -0.99
C ILE A 159 8.56 -2.85 -0.52
N ASN A 160 8.85 -4.03 0.00
CA ASN A 160 7.82 -4.87 0.60
C ASN A 160 8.33 -5.86 1.66
N LEU A 161 7.39 -6.46 2.38
CA LEU A 161 7.63 -7.52 3.35
C LEU A 161 6.62 -8.64 3.11
N VAL A 162 7.13 -9.86 2.98
CA VAL A 162 6.32 -11.09 2.86
C VAL A 162 6.38 -11.94 4.13
N ARG A 163 5.54 -12.95 4.20
CA ARG A 163 5.48 -13.91 5.31
C ARG A 163 5.12 -15.28 4.78
N LYS A 164 5.50 -16.34 5.51
CA LYS A 164 5.00 -17.70 5.26
C LYS A 164 3.46 -17.67 5.14
N PRO A 165 2.89 -18.22 4.07
CA PRO A 165 1.49 -17.98 3.74
C PRO A 165 0.51 -18.54 4.77
N LEU A 166 0.83 -19.73 5.33
CA LEU A 166 0.03 -20.32 6.39
C LEU A 166 0.07 -19.48 7.67
N ASP A 167 1.25 -19.03 8.10
CA ASP A 167 1.39 -18.17 9.29
C ASP A 167 0.64 -16.84 9.13
N ARG A 168 0.65 -16.29 7.91
CA ARG A 168 -0.11 -15.09 7.55
C ARG A 168 -1.61 -15.33 7.66
N LEU A 169 -2.13 -16.42 7.08
CA LEU A 169 -3.56 -16.77 7.13
C LEU A 169 -4.01 -17.03 8.57
N VAL A 170 -3.25 -17.82 9.34
CA VAL A 170 -3.55 -18.12 10.75
C VAL A 170 -3.54 -16.84 11.58
N SER A 171 -2.57 -15.96 11.36
CA SER A 171 -2.52 -14.66 12.04
C SER A 171 -3.74 -13.79 11.70
N TYR A 172 -4.23 -13.82 10.46
CA TYR A 172 -5.45 -13.12 10.04
C TYR A 172 -6.71 -13.73 10.67
N TYR A 173 -6.83 -15.06 10.64
CA TYR A 173 -7.95 -15.82 11.19
C TYR A 173 -8.21 -15.47 12.65
N TYR A 174 -7.16 -15.51 13.48
CA TYR A 174 -7.26 -15.19 14.89
C TYR A 174 -7.37 -13.68 15.16
N PHE A 175 -6.78 -12.85 14.29
CA PHE A 175 -6.94 -11.39 14.38
C PHE A 175 -8.41 -10.96 14.24
N LEU A 176 -9.18 -11.58 13.36
CA LEU A 176 -10.61 -11.27 13.20
C LEU A 176 -11.48 -11.67 14.42
N ARG A 177 -10.98 -12.58 15.27
CA ARG A 177 -11.68 -13.12 16.45
C ARG A 177 -11.28 -12.44 17.75
N PHE A 178 -9.98 -12.23 17.94
CA PHE A 178 -9.39 -11.79 19.21
C PHE A 178 -8.73 -10.41 19.14
N GLY A 179 -8.60 -9.83 17.95
CA GLY A 179 -8.00 -8.53 17.78
C GLY A 179 -6.49 -8.50 18.01
N ASP A 180 -6.02 -7.39 18.56
CA ASP A 180 -4.61 -7.10 18.80
C ASP A 180 -4.43 -6.30 20.09
N ASN A 181 -3.17 -6.19 20.52
CA ASN A 181 -2.75 -5.32 21.61
C ASN A 181 -2.80 -3.82 21.28
N TYR A 182 -2.86 -3.46 19.99
CA TYR A 182 -2.82 -2.06 19.53
C TYR A 182 -4.19 -1.36 19.59
N ARG A 183 -5.27 -2.09 19.34
CA ARG A 183 -6.66 -1.62 19.38
C ARG A 183 -7.53 -2.68 20.09
N PRO A 184 -7.37 -2.83 21.42
CA PRO A 184 -8.01 -3.90 22.19
C PRO A 184 -9.54 -3.79 22.19
N ASN A 185 -10.08 -2.56 22.19
CA ASN A 185 -11.53 -2.30 22.27
C ASN A 185 -12.24 -2.35 20.91
N LEU A 186 -11.52 -2.59 19.81
CA LEU A 186 -12.11 -2.65 18.48
C LEU A 186 -12.78 -4.01 18.26
N VAL A 187 -14.12 -4.03 18.25
CA VAL A 187 -14.90 -5.21 17.88
C VAL A 187 -14.73 -5.49 16.39
N ARG A 188 -14.40 -6.74 16.06
CA ARG A 188 -14.12 -7.20 14.69
C ARG A 188 -15.19 -8.17 14.22
N LYS A 189 -15.26 -8.38 12.91
CA LYS A 189 -16.33 -9.15 12.23
C LYS A 189 -16.59 -10.54 12.80
N LYS A 190 -15.58 -11.21 13.36
CA LYS A 190 -15.68 -12.58 13.91
C LYS A 190 -15.50 -12.61 15.43
N ALA A 191 -15.62 -11.47 16.12
CA ALA A 191 -15.55 -11.42 17.57
C ALA A 191 -16.59 -12.37 18.20
N GLY A 192 -16.18 -13.08 19.25
CA GLY A 192 -17.01 -14.10 19.92
C GLY A 192 -16.96 -15.49 19.29
N ASN A 193 -16.53 -15.64 18.03
CA ASN A 193 -16.29 -16.95 17.43
C ASN A 193 -15.00 -17.55 18.00
N LYS A 194 -15.13 -18.64 18.76
CA LYS A 194 -14.02 -19.35 19.42
C LYS A 194 -13.56 -20.62 18.67
N ILE A 195 -14.13 -20.92 17.51
CA ILE A 195 -13.69 -22.04 16.68
C ILE A 195 -12.20 -21.86 16.38
N THR A 196 -11.44 -22.91 16.62
CA THR A 196 -10.00 -22.95 16.36
C THR A 196 -9.74 -23.06 14.85
N PHE A 197 -8.54 -22.69 14.43
CA PHE A 197 -8.17 -22.83 13.02
C PHE A 197 -8.23 -24.30 12.56
N ASP A 198 -7.85 -25.25 13.41
CA ASP A 198 -7.94 -26.69 13.11
C ASP A 198 -9.38 -27.15 12.92
N GLU A 199 -10.28 -26.81 13.86
CA GLU A 199 -11.71 -27.13 13.73
C GLU A 199 -12.32 -26.52 12.48
N CYS A 200 -11.94 -25.28 12.15
CA CYS A 200 -12.38 -24.61 10.93
C CYS A 200 -12.01 -25.43 9.69
N VAL A 201 -10.77 -25.93 9.62
CA VAL A 201 -10.26 -26.69 8.47
C VAL A 201 -10.97 -28.04 8.37
N VAL A 202 -11.15 -28.74 9.49
CA VAL A 202 -11.90 -30.00 9.56
C VAL A 202 -13.34 -29.80 9.09
N GLN A 203 -13.99 -28.71 9.52
CA GLN A 203 -15.36 -28.35 9.15
C GLN A 203 -15.46 -27.69 7.77
N LYS A 204 -14.35 -27.49 7.05
CA LYS A 204 -14.29 -26.84 5.72
C LYS A 204 -14.98 -25.47 5.69
N GLN A 205 -14.81 -24.69 6.74
CA GLN A 205 -15.42 -23.37 6.86
C GLN A 205 -14.70 -22.35 5.96
N PRO A 206 -15.41 -21.33 5.43
CA PRO A 206 -14.84 -20.39 4.46
C PRO A 206 -13.70 -19.53 5.02
N ASP A 207 -13.63 -19.34 6.34
CA ASP A 207 -12.62 -18.48 6.99
C ASP A 207 -11.19 -19.05 6.91
N CYS A 208 -11.05 -20.37 6.73
CA CYS A 208 -9.77 -21.10 6.67
C CYS A 208 -9.56 -21.80 5.33
N ASP A 209 -10.38 -21.48 4.31
CA ASP A 209 -10.18 -21.96 2.94
C ASP A 209 -8.76 -21.57 2.48
N PRO A 210 -7.95 -22.53 1.99
CA PRO A 210 -6.64 -22.27 1.41
C PRO A 210 -6.63 -21.17 0.33
N LYS A 211 -7.74 -20.95 -0.40
CA LYS A 211 -7.89 -19.83 -1.34
C LYS A 211 -7.66 -18.46 -0.70
N ASN A 212 -7.93 -18.31 0.60
CA ASN A 212 -7.67 -17.06 1.33
C ASN A 212 -6.17 -16.77 1.52
N MET A 213 -5.29 -17.74 1.22
CA MET A 213 -3.85 -17.48 1.12
C MET A 213 -3.46 -16.79 -0.19
N TRP A 214 -4.30 -16.76 -1.23
CA TRP A 214 -3.97 -16.05 -2.47
C TRP A 214 -4.02 -14.52 -2.24
N LEU A 215 -2.89 -13.95 -1.83
CA LEU A 215 -2.81 -12.54 -1.45
C LEU A 215 -1.41 -11.95 -1.69
N GLN A 216 -0.33 -12.69 -1.45
CA GLN A 216 1.00 -12.12 -1.69
C GLN A 216 1.25 -12.06 -3.19
N ILE A 217 0.98 -13.15 -3.91
CA ILE A 217 1.12 -13.20 -5.38
C ILE A 217 0.36 -12.05 -6.06
N PRO A 218 -0.96 -11.85 -5.87
CA PRO A 218 -1.68 -10.75 -6.52
C PRO A 218 -1.12 -9.38 -6.17
N PHE A 219 -0.62 -9.17 -4.95
CA PHE A 219 -0.03 -7.88 -4.54
C PHE A 219 1.24 -7.54 -5.31
N PHE A 220 2.09 -8.52 -5.61
CA PHE A 220 3.28 -8.31 -6.44
C PHE A 220 2.96 -8.36 -7.94
N CYS A 221 1.99 -9.17 -8.37
CA CYS A 221 1.57 -9.29 -9.76
C CYS A 221 0.91 -7.99 -10.29
N GLY A 222 0.06 -7.35 -9.48
CA GLY A 222 -0.50 -6.03 -9.76
C GLY A 222 -1.99 -6.03 -10.11
N HIS A 223 -2.37 -5.19 -11.09
CA HIS A 223 -3.77 -4.85 -11.39
C HIS A 223 -4.39 -5.67 -12.54
N ALA A 224 -3.67 -6.65 -13.11
CA ALA A 224 -4.23 -7.50 -14.17
C ALA A 224 -5.28 -8.47 -13.60
N ALA A 225 -6.31 -8.81 -14.38
CA ALA A 225 -7.39 -9.70 -13.92
C ALA A 225 -6.86 -11.06 -13.44
N GLU A 226 -5.92 -11.64 -14.20
CA GLU A 226 -5.34 -12.94 -13.90
C GLU A 226 -4.50 -12.95 -12.60
N CYS A 227 -3.97 -11.80 -12.15
CA CYS A 227 -3.31 -11.71 -10.85
C CYS A 227 -4.22 -12.17 -9.71
N TRP A 228 -5.54 -11.94 -9.85
CA TRP A 228 -6.55 -12.19 -8.83
C TRP A 228 -7.30 -13.51 -9.04
N GLU A 229 -6.87 -14.34 -9.97
CA GLU A 229 -7.37 -15.70 -10.17
C GLU A 229 -6.54 -16.70 -9.33
N PRO A 230 -7.10 -17.29 -8.27
CA PRO A 230 -6.35 -18.17 -7.39
C PRO A 230 -5.75 -19.37 -8.12
N GLY A 231 -4.43 -19.47 -8.11
CA GLY A 231 -3.70 -20.59 -8.71
C GLY A 231 -3.28 -20.37 -10.17
N SER A 232 -3.37 -19.14 -10.70
CA SER A 232 -2.76 -18.81 -12.00
C SER A 232 -1.23 -18.89 -11.91
N SER A 233 -0.63 -19.72 -12.78
CA SER A 233 0.83 -19.82 -12.89
C SER A 233 1.44 -18.53 -13.45
N TRP A 234 0.76 -17.88 -14.40
CA TRP A 234 1.19 -16.59 -14.95
C TRP A 234 1.27 -15.52 -13.85
N ALA A 235 0.31 -15.48 -12.93
CA ALA A 235 0.32 -14.53 -11.83
C ALA A 235 1.53 -14.70 -10.92
N LEU A 236 1.93 -15.95 -10.63
CA LEU A 236 3.14 -16.26 -9.85
C LEU A 236 4.41 -15.82 -10.60
N ASP A 237 4.51 -16.15 -11.89
CA ASP A 237 5.67 -15.76 -12.71
C ASP A 237 5.78 -14.24 -12.83
N GLN A 238 4.66 -13.55 -13.04
CA GLN A 238 4.62 -12.09 -13.10
C GLN A 238 4.97 -11.46 -11.74
N ALA A 239 4.50 -12.03 -10.63
CA ALA A 239 4.86 -11.59 -9.29
C ALA A 239 6.37 -11.71 -9.04
N LYS A 240 7.00 -12.84 -9.44
CA LYS A 240 8.46 -13.03 -9.34
C LYS A 240 9.23 -12.04 -10.23
N ARG A 241 8.75 -11.79 -11.46
CA ARG A 241 9.36 -10.78 -12.36
C ARG A 241 9.31 -9.39 -11.77
N ASN A 242 8.14 -8.95 -11.28
CA ASN A 242 8.00 -7.65 -10.65
C ASN A 242 8.88 -7.56 -9.39
N LEU A 243 8.93 -8.61 -8.57
CA LEU A 243 9.77 -8.66 -7.37
C LEU A 243 11.24 -8.37 -7.66
N VAL A 244 11.78 -8.89 -8.77
CA VAL A 244 13.19 -8.67 -9.15
C VAL A 244 13.40 -7.33 -9.85
N ASN A 245 12.47 -6.94 -10.74
CA ASN A 245 12.72 -5.83 -11.66
C ASN A 245 12.17 -4.48 -11.17
N GLU A 246 11.12 -4.49 -10.34
CA GLU A 246 10.39 -3.27 -9.97
C GLU A 246 10.50 -2.96 -8.47
N TYR A 247 10.82 -3.94 -7.62
CA TYR A 247 11.04 -3.73 -6.19
C TYR A 247 12.53 -3.56 -5.90
N PHE A 248 12.85 -2.51 -5.15
CA PHE A 248 14.19 -2.25 -4.65
C PHE A 248 14.62 -3.25 -3.58
N LEU A 249 13.72 -3.55 -2.63
CA LEU A 249 13.98 -4.54 -1.59
C LEU A 249 12.68 -5.20 -1.13
N VAL A 250 12.66 -6.53 -1.13
CA VAL A 250 11.61 -7.34 -0.53
C VAL A 250 12.21 -8.20 0.57
N GLY A 251 11.78 -7.95 1.81
CA GLY A 251 12.20 -8.73 2.97
C GLY A 251 11.17 -9.75 3.42
N VAL A 252 11.52 -10.51 4.46
CA VAL A 252 10.60 -11.43 5.14
C VAL A 252 10.32 -10.97 6.57
N THR A 253 9.11 -11.25 7.06
CA THR A 253 8.69 -10.85 8.42
C THR A 253 9.63 -11.40 9.50
N GLU A 254 10.19 -12.58 9.27
CA GLU A 254 11.10 -13.27 10.19
C GLU A 254 12.48 -12.62 10.29
N GLN A 255 12.87 -11.76 9.34
CA GLN A 255 14.16 -11.05 9.27
C GLN A 255 13.94 -9.53 9.18
N MET A 256 13.00 -9.02 9.98
CA MET A 256 12.63 -7.60 9.97
C MET A 256 13.79 -6.68 10.36
N TYR A 257 14.64 -7.10 11.30
CA TYR A 257 15.80 -6.32 11.73
C TYR A 257 16.76 -6.10 10.55
N GLU A 258 17.09 -7.17 9.84
CA GLU A 258 17.96 -7.13 8.67
C GLU A 258 17.32 -6.35 7.53
N PHE A 259 16.00 -6.45 7.34
CA PHE A 259 15.30 -5.66 6.33
C PHE A 259 15.43 -4.17 6.62
N VAL A 260 15.26 -3.77 7.88
CA VAL A 260 15.44 -2.38 8.32
C VAL A 260 16.90 -1.93 8.17
N ASP A 261 17.88 -2.75 8.57
CA ASP A 261 19.31 -2.43 8.45
C ASP A 261 19.72 -2.22 6.98
N LEU A 262 19.24 -3.05 6.05
CA LEU A 262 19.51 -2.90 4.62
C LEU A 262 18.88 -1.64 4.02
N LEU A 263 17.67 -1.28 4.43
CA LEU A 263 17.04 -0.03 4.01
C LEU A 263 17.81 1.19 4.52
N GLU A 264 18.22 1.21 5.79
CA GLU A 264 18.98 2.32 6.37
C GLU A 264 20.33 2.52 5.68
N ARG A 265 21.04 1.44 5.36
CA ARG A 265 22.34 1.50 4.66
C ARG A 265 22.21 1.98 3.22
N SER A 266 21.07 1.72 2.58
CA SER A 266 20.92 1.94 1.14
C SER A 266 20.18 3.23 0.80
N LEU A 267 19.26 3.67 1.67
CA LEU A 267 18.42 4.86 1.46
C LEU A 267 18.34 5.70 2.77
N PRO A 268 19.49 6.17 3.29
CA PRO A 268 19.55 6.84 4.59
C PRO A 268 18.71 8.12 4.67
N ARG A 269 18.43 8.79 3.54
CA ARG A 269 17.60 10.00 3.51
C ARG A 269 16.22 9.83 4.15
N ILE A 270 15.62 8.64 4.01
CA ILE A 270 14.36 8.28 4.68
C ILE A 270 14.65 7.42 5.92
N PHE A 271 15.54 6.44 5.81
CA PHE A 271 15.66 5.36 6.79
C PHE A 271 16.74 5.57 7.87
N HIS A 272 17.40 6.73 7.92
CA HIS A 272 18.37 7.03 8.97
C HIS A 272 17.78 6.84 10.38
N GLY A 273 18.48 6.10 11.25
CA GLY A 273 18.05 5.81 12.62
C GLY A 273 16.99 4.72 12.75
N PHE A 274 16.48 4.15 11.65
CA PHE A 274 15.43 3.11 11.73
C PHE A 274 15.91 1.85 12.46
N ARG A 275 17.16 1.42 12.28
CA ARG A 275 17.73 0.24 12.93
C ARG A 275 17.84 0.43 14.43
N GLU A 276 18.36 1.58 14.85
CA GLU A 276 18.47 1.92 16.27
C GLU A 276 17.08 2.01 16.90
N HIS A 277 16.14 2.68 16.25
CA HIS A 277 14.75 2.76 16.72
C HIS A 277 14.11 1.38 16.82
N TYR A 278 14.28 0.51 15.82
CA TYR A 278 13.75 -0.84 15.87
C TYR A 278 14.35 -1.66 17.02
N HIS A 279 15.66 -1.55 17.26
CA HIS A 279 16.36 -2.27 18.33
C HIS A 279 15.95 -1.78 19.72
N ASN A 280 15.85 -0.46 19.92
CA ASN A 280 15.62 0.17 21.23
C ASN A 280 14.13 0.38 21.54
N SER A 281 13.27 0.35 20.53
CA SER A 281 11.82 0.49 20.74
C SER A 281 11.28 -0.66 21.60
N ASN A 282 10.43 -0.32 22.56
CA ASN A 282 9.71 -1.34 23.32
C ASN A 282 8.91 -2.22 22.35
N LYS A 283 8.80 -3.53 22.65
CA LYS A 283 7.93 -4.45 21.87
C LYS A 283 6.46 -3.98 21.77
N SER A 284 6.06 -2.93 22.49
CA SER A 284 4.79 -2.21 22.30
C SER A 284 4.57 -1.72 20.86
N HIS A 285 5.61 -1.41 20.09
CA HIS A 285 5.47 -1.08 18.67
C HIS A 285 5.13 -2.31 17.81
N LEU A 286 5.43 -3.52 18.30
CA LEU A 286 5.09 -4.75 17.62
C LEU A 286 3.62 -5.10 17.87
N ARG A 287 2.81 -4.94 16.84
CA ARG A 287 1.40 -5.33 16.86
C ARG A 287 1.30 -6.86 16.87
N VAL A 288 0.75 -7.41 17.95
CA VAL A 288 0.57 -8.85 18.15
C VAL A 288 -0.92 -9.18 18.23
N THR A 289 -1.31 -10.30 17.61
CA THR A 289 -2.66 -10.85 17.77
C THR A 289 -2.81 -11.37 19.20
N SER A 290 -3.81 -10.92 19.94
CA SER A 290 -3.93 -11.13 21.40
C SER A 290 -3.95 -12.60 21.83
N SER A 291 -4.54 -13.47 21.00
CA SER A 291 -4.55 -14.92 21.22
C SER A 291 -4.42 -15.65 19.87
N LYS A 292 -3.53 -16.63 19.79
CA LYS A 292 -3.26 -17.41 18.58
C LYS A 292 -2.80 -18.81 18.99
N LEU A 293 -3.53 -19.84 18.56
CA LEU A 293 -3.06 -21.22 18.66
C LEU A 293 -2.30 -21.62 17.39
N PRO A 294 -1.16 -22.31 17.51
CA PRO A 294 -0.51 -22.91 16.34
C PRO A 294 -1.42 -24.01 15.74
N PRO A 295 -1.49 -24.16 14.41
CA PRO A 295 -2.22 -25.26 13.80
C PRO A 295 -1.59 -26.63 14.13
N SER A 296 -2.41 -27.67 14.19
CA SER A 296 -1.95 -29.05 14.31
C SER A 296 -1.14 -29.50 13.09
N GLU A 297 -0.27 -30.51 13.27
CA GLU A 297 0.49 -31.08 12.15
C GLU A 297 -0.40 -31.61 11.02
N SER A 298 -1.55 -32.22 11.35
CA SER A 298 -2.51 -32.71 10.36
C SER A 298 -3.03 -31.58 9.48
N THR A 299 -3.37 -30.43 10.07
CA THR A 299 -3.83 -29.24 9.35
C THR A 299 -2.73 -28.62 8.52
N ILE A 300 -1.50 -28.57 9.05
CA ILE A 300 -0.33 -28.10 8.29
C ILE A 300 -0.15 -28.98 7.05
N LYS A 301 -0.10 -30.31 7.22
CA LYS A 301 0.08 -31.28 6.12
C LYS A 301 -1.08 -31.21 5.12
N SER A 302 -2.32 -31.01 5.56
CA SER A 302 -3.46 -30.89 4.64
C SER A 302 -3.39 -29.61 3.81
N ILE A 303 -3.02 -28.49 4.41
CA ILE A 303 -2.90 -27.20 3.71
C ILE A 303 -1.71 -27.20 2.76
N GLN A 304 -0.57 -27.77 3.16
CA GLN A 304 0.64 -27.83 2.35
C GLN A 304 0.48 -28.61 1.03
N LYS A 305 -0.49 -29.53 0.96
CA LYS A 305 -0.83 -30.26 -0.26
C LYS A 305 -1.61 -29.42 -1.29
N THR A 306 -2.09 -28.24 -0.90
CA THR A 306 -2.91 -27.42 -1.80
C THR A 306 -2.06 -26.62 -2.77
N LYS A 307 -2.52 -26.51 -4.02
CA LYS A 307 -1.86 -25.73 -5.07
C LYS A 307 -1.61 -24.27 -4.62
N ILE A 308 -2.60 -23.66 -3.97
CA ILE A 308 -2.51 -22.26 -3.51
C ILE A 308 -1.38 -22.10 -2.48
N TRP A 309 -1.28 -23.00 -1.50
CA TRP A 309 -0.19 -22.94 -0.53
C TRP A 309 1.17 -23.08 -1.20
N GLN A 310 1.33 -24.06 -2.09
CA GLN A 310 2.59 -24.33 -2.78
C GLN A 310 3.07 -23.11 -3.57
N MET A 311 2.17 -22.45 -4.30
CA MET A 311 2.50 -21.27 -5.10
C MET A 311 2.85 -20.05 -4.24
N GLU A 312 2.06 -19.78 -3.20
CA GLU A 312 2.34 -18.68 -2.27
C GLU A 312 3.64 -18.91 -1.49
N ASN A 313 3.95 -20.17 -1.16
CA ASN A 313 5.20 -20.53 -0.50
C ASN A 313 6.39 -20.43 -1.47
N ASP A 314 6.22 -20.80 -2.74
CA ASP A 314 7.24 -20.61 -3.77
C ASP A 314 7.61 -19.12 -3.94
N LEU A 315 6.62 -18.21 -3.97
CA LEU A 315 6.92 -16.77 -3.96
C LEU A 315 7.68 -16.34 -2.68
N TYR A 316 7.30 -16.87 -1.50
CA TYR A 316 7.99 -16.56 -0.25
C TYR A 316 9.45 -17.03 -0.27
N ASP A 317 9.71 -18.28 -0.66
CA ASP A 317 11.06 -18.85 -0.73
C ASP A 317 11.91 -18.11 -1.77
N PHE A 318 11.30 -17.72 -2.90
CA PHE A 318 11.94 -16.89 -3.91
C PHE A 318 12.35 -15.52 -3.35
N ALA A 319 11.43 -14.83 -2.65
CA ALA A 319 11.71 -13.55 -2.01
C ALA A 319 12.81 -13.67 -0.95
N LEU A 320 12.77 -14.72 -0.13
CA LEU A 320 13.78 -15.01 0.88
C LEU A 320 15.16 -15.22 0.25
N ALA A 321 15.24 -15.98 -0.84
CA ALA A 321 16.50 -16.20 -1.55
C ALA A 321 17.11 -14.89 -2.09
N GLN A 322 16.28 -14.03 -2.70
CA GLN A 322 16.73 -12.70 -3.16
C GLN A 322 17.16 -11.81 -1.99
N PHE A 323 16.43 -11.84 -0.89
CA PHE A 323 16.76 -11.07 0.31
C PHE A 323 18.10 -11.51 0.93
N GLU A 324 18.28 -12.81 1.13
CA GLU A 324 19.52 -13.40 1.64
C GLU A 324 20.72 -13.09 0.74
N PHE A 325 20.53 -13.09 -0.58
CA PHE A 325 21.58 -12.70 -1.52
C PHE A 325 22.03 -11.25 -1.32
N ASN A 326 21.08 -10.31 -1.22
CA ASN A 326 21.37 -8.89 -0.97
C ASN A 326 22.02 -8.69 0.41
N LYS A 327 21.50 -9.35 1.44
CA LYS A 327 22.02 -9.30 2.81
C LYS A 327 23.48 -9.72 2.88
N LYS A 328 23.84 -10.85 2.27
CA LYS A 328 25.21 -11.38 2.26
C LYS A 328 26.22 -10.43 1.63
N LYS A 329 25.82 -9.62 0.65
CA LYS A 329 26.71 -8.64 0.00
C LYS A 329 27.07 -7.47 0.92
N LEU A 330 26.18 -7.12 1.84
CA LEU A 330 26.34 -5.97 2.75
C LEU A 330 26.90 -6.35 4.13
N MET A 331 26.65 -7.57 4.64
CA MET A 331 27.12 -8.03 5.95
C MET A 331 28.55 -8.63 5.96
N GLN A 332 29.44 -8.20 5.07
CA GLN A 332 30.83 -8.70 5.09
C GLN A 332 31.55 -8.22 6.38
N PRO A 333 32.31 -9.09 7.07
CA PRO A 333 32.78 -8.89 8.45
C PRO A 333 33.47 -7.55 8.73
N ASP A 334 34.18 -7.00 7.75
CA ASP A 334 35.12 -5.90 8.01
C ASP A 334 34.66 -4.53 7.53
N ASN A 335 33.49 -4.37 6.89
CA ASN A 335 33.08 -3.17 6.11
C ASN A 335 34.10 -2.68 5.05
N LYS A 336 35.35 -3.18 5.05
CA LYS A 336 36.44 -2.87 4.10
C LYS A 336 36.17 -3.40 2.70
N HIS A 337 35.28 -4.38 2.58
CA HIS A 337 34.89 -5.02 1.32
C HIS A 337 33.54 -4.56 0.77
N VAL A 338 32.95 -3.48 1.32
CA VAL A 338 31.85 -2.83 0.61
C VAL A 338 32.41 -2.36 -0.73
N GLN A 339 31.89 -2.95 -1.81
CA GLN A 339 32.36 -2.67 -3.16
C GLN A 339 32.25 -1.16 -3.41
N LYS A 340 33.39 -0.52 -3.69
CA LYS A 340 33.44 0.86 -4.17
C LYS A 340 33.50 0.83 -5.68
N PHE A 341 32.83 1.76 -6.33
CA PHE A 341 33.00 2.02 -7.76
C PHE A 341 33.57 3.43 -7.94
N MET A 342 34.40 3.61 -8.96
CA MET A 342 34.95 4.91 -9.35
C MET A 342 35.08 4.97 -10.87
N TYR A 343 34.94 6.17 -11.43
CA TYR A 343 35.12 6.40 -12.86
C TYR A 343 36.60 6.69 -13.13
N GLU A 344 37.35 5.69 -13.60
CA GLU A 344 38.80 5.84 -13.81
C GLU A 344 39.16 6.68 -15.04
N LYS A 345 38.29 6.74 -16.05
CA LYS A 345 38.56 7.42 -17.33
C LYS A 345 37.31 8.18 -17.79
N ILE A 346 37.32 9.50 -17.63
CA ILE A 346 36.30 10.42 -18.16
C ILE A 346 36.89 11.11 -19.40
N ARG A 347 36.22 10.97 -20.56
CA ARG A 347 36.68 11.49 -21.86
C ARG A 347 35.48 11.99 -22.70
N PRO A 348 35.64 13.06 -23.51
CA PRO A 348 36.77 13.98 -23.49
C PRO A 348 36.88 14.68 -22.13
N LYS A 349 38.08 15.19 -21.84
CA LYS A 349 38.32 15.91 -20.58
C LYS A 349 37.49 17.17 -20.48
#